data_AF-A0A7C7MXT2-F1
#
_entry.id   AF-A0A7C7MXT2-F1
#
_cell.length_a   1.000
_cell.length_b   1.000
_cell.length_c   1.000
_cell.angle_alpha   90.00
_cell.angle_beta   90.00
_cell.angle_gamma   90.00
#
_symmetry.space_group_name_H-M   'P 1'
#
loop_
_entity.id
_entity.type
_entity.pdbx_description
1 polymer ?
#
loop_
_entity_poly.entity_id
_entity_poly.type
_entity_poly.pdbx_seq_one_letter_code
_entity_poly.pdbx_strand_id
1 'polypeptide(L)'
;EGTGLHTDRWREEGPWLLLLVLPLAALAFRRGYLVAVVLVFLVFPERAYPFDWDALWSNSNQRASQALEDGNPEHAAELFTDPQWKATAQYRAEQFDQAVTSLENIETPEALYNKGNALARGGRFPDAIEAYETALGLDDTHEDARHNRDLIEEFLEQQQRQQDGQGDESDDEQQSSQESEDQQGDQQQQDSASADASAGNERPDQQDGQEETQGDQDEVQQAQSNPDQRSTDSRDQTVADAREDLESQQAYEQWLRRIPDDPGGLLRRKFLHQYQQRPQQPAENILW
;
A
#
# COMPACT_ATOMS: atom_id res chain seq x y z
N GLU A 1 44.44 -2.79 -41.85
CA GLU A 1 43.05 -2.97 -42.30
C GLU A 1 42.53 -4.31 -41.80
N GLY A 2 41.22 -4.48 -41.60
CA GLY A 2 40.67 -5.69 -40.99
C GLY A 2 39.22 -5.57 -40.52
N THR A 3 38.37 -4.88 -41.27
CA THR A 3 36.93 -4.81 -41.00
C THR A 3 36.27 -6.14 -41.34
N GLY A 4 36.05 -6.98 -40.33
CA GLY A 4 35.28 -8.22 -40.48
C GLY A 4 33.83 -7.89 -40.83
N LEU A 5 33.42 -8.24 -42.06
CA LEU A 5 32.03 -8.17 -42.47
C LEU A 5 31.23 -9.24 -41.74
N HIS A 6 30.56 -8.85 -40.65
CA HIS A 6 29.52 -9.67 -40.04
C HIS A 6 28.34 -9.76 -41.00
N THR A 7 28.24 -10.86 -41.74
CA THR A 7 27.06 -11.16 -42.56
C THR A 7 25.96 -11.69 -41.66
N ASP A 8 24.81 -11.03 -41.68
CA ASP A 8 23.67 -11.40 -40.85
C ASP A 8 23.05 -12.70 -41.38
N ARG A 9 23.26 -13.79 -40.64
CA ARG A 9 22.95 -15.14 -41.11
C ARG A 9 21.58 -15.58 -40.59
N TRP A 10 20.55 -15.11 -41.30
CA TRP A 10 19.16 -15.49 -41.08
C TRP A 10 19.02 -17.01 -41.00
N ARG A 11 18.44 -17.47 -39.88
CA ARG A 11 18.31 -18.88 -39.54
C ARG A 11 16.91 -19.35 -39.91
N GLU A 12 16.81 -19.91 -41.12
CA GLU A 12 15.58 -20.46 -41.71
C GLU A 12 15.06 -21.68 -40.94
N GLU A 13 14.33 -21.45 -39.84
CA GLU A 13 13.65 -22.52 -39.07
C GLU A 13 12.27 -22.89 -39.68
N GLY A 14 11.83 -22.21 -40.75
CA GLY A 14 10.57 -22.49 -41.46
C GLY A 14 10.32 -23.94 -41.87
N PRO A 15 11.33 -24.74 -42.29
CA PRO A 15 11.15 -26.15 -42.60
C PRO A 15 10.65 -27.01 -41.42
N TRP A 16 10.89 -26.61 -40.16
CA TRP A 16 10.37 -27.35 -39.00
C TRP A 16 8.87 -27.11 -38.78
N LEU A 17 8.36 -25.92 -39.11
CA LEU A 17 6.92 -25.64 -39.08
C LEU A 17 6.16 -26.50 -40.10
N LEU A 18 6.76 -26.80 -41.26
CA LEU A 18 6.17 -27.71 -42.24
C LEU A 18 5.95 -29.12 -41.68
N LEU A 19 6.83 -29.63 -40.82
CA LEU A 19 6.65 -30.94 -40.18
C LEU A 19 5.44 -30.98 -39.23
N LEU A 20 5.06 -29.85 -38.63
CA LEU A 20 3.87 -29.71 -37.78
C LEU A 20 2.58 -29.59 -38.61
N VAL A 21 2.64 -28.92 -39.77
CA VAL A 21 1.50 -28.76 -40.69
C VAL A 21 1.21 -30.04 -41.50
N LEU A 22 2.25 -30.83 -41.83
CA LEU A 22 2.14 -32.06 -42.63
C LEU A 22 1.10 -33.09 -42.10
N PRO A 23 1.04 -33.45 -40.80
CA PRO A 23 -0.01 -34.36 -40.31
C PRO A 23 -1.43 -33.80 -40.42
N LEU A 24 -1.61 -32.48 -40.26
CA LEU A 24 -2.91 -31.82 -40.45
C LEU A 24 -3.35 -31.89 -41.93
N ALA A 25 -2.43 -31.62 -42.85
CA ALA A 25 -2.67 -31.77 -44.28
C ALA A 25 -2.97 -33.23 -44.69
N ALA A 26 -2.26 -34.20 -44.10
CA ALA A 26 -2.49 -35.62 -44.33
C ALA A 26 -3.87 -36.10 -43.83
N LEU A 27 -4.32 -35.59 -42.67
CA LEU A 27 -5.67 -35.86 -42.15
C LEU A 27 -6.76 -35.21 -43.01
N ALA A 28 -6.54 -34.00 -43.52
CA ALA A 28 -7.46 -33.32 -44.43
C ALA A 28 -7.65 -34.05 -45.77
N PHE A 29 -6.61 -34.74 -46.27
CA PHE A 29 -6.68 -35.47 -47.54
C PHE A 29 -7.51 -36.78 -47.46
N ARG A 30 -7.75 -37.30 -46.25
CA ARG A 30 -8.46 -38.58 -46.05
C ARG A 30 -9.96 -38.35 -45.81
N ARG A 31 -10.77 -38.56 -46.85
CA ARG A 31 -12.24 -38.41 -46.83
C ARG A 31 -12.87 -38.98 -45.55
N GLY A 32 -13.59 -38.13 -44.82
CA GLY A 32 -14.34 -38.48 -43.61
C GLY A 32 -13.63 -38.19 -42.27
N TYR A 33 -12.31 -38.06 -42.22
CA TYR A 33 -11.61 -37.83 -40.95
C TYR A 33 -11.91 -36.46 -40.33
N LEU A 34 -12.03 -35.39 -41.15
CA LEU A 34 -12.45 -34.08 -40.66
C LEU A 34 -13.84 -34.11 -39.99
N VAL A 35 -14.78 -34.88 -40.56
CA VAL A 35 -16.13 -35.05 -39.98
C VAL A 35 -16.08 -35.80 -38.66
N ALA A 36 -15.25 -36.85 -38.57
CA ALA A 36 -15.03 -37.58 -37.32
C ALA A 36 -14.39 -36.70 -36.24
N VAL A 37 -13.40 -35.88 -36.58
CA VAL A 37 -12.76 -34.93 -35.64
C VAL A 37 -13.76 -33.89 -35.14
N VAL A 38 -14.55 -33.28 -36.02
CA VAL A 38 -15.60 -32.31 -35.64
C VAL A 38 -16.65 -32.96 -34.74
N LEU A 39 -17.09 -34.19 -35.03
CA LEU A 39 -18.02 -34.93 -34.17
C LEU A 39 -17.42 -35.27 -32.80
N VAL A 40 -16.11 -35.53 -32.71
CA VAL A 40 -15.43 -35.75 -31.43
C VAL A 40 -15.43 -34.46 -30.59
N PHE A 41 -15.12 -33.31 -31.18
CA PHE A 41 -15.18 -32.02 -30.45
C PHE A 41 -16.61 -31.68 -29.99
N LEU A 42 -17.64 -31.95 -30.79
CA LEU A 42 -19.05 -31.70 -30.43
C LEU A 42 -19.60 -32.58 -29.29
N VAL A 43 -18.93 -33.69 -28.95
CA VAL A 43 -19.39 -34.64 -27.92
C VAL A 43 -18.75 -34.37 -26.55
N PHE A 44 -17.66 -33.59 -26.48
CA PHE A 44 -17.09 -33.17 -25.21
C PHE A 44 -17.81 -31.91 -24.68
N PRO A 45 -18.34 -31.92 -23.45
CA PRO A 45 -18.93 -30.74 -22.86
C PRO A 45 -17.83 -29.72 -22.57
N GLU A 46 -17.80 -28.62 -23.31
CA GLU A 46 -16.85 -27.54 -23.08
C GLU A 46 -17.13 -26.87 -21.73
N ARG A 47 -16.31 -27.21 -20.74
CA ARG A 47 -15.97 -26.26 -19.67
C ARG A 47 -15.30 -25.08 -20.36
N ALA A 48 -16.05 -24.00 -20.57
CA ALA A 48 -15.55 -22.77 -21.17
C ALA A 48 -14.54 -22.10 -20.21
N TYR A 49 -13.30 -22.59 -20.22
CA TYR A 49 -12.17 -21.81 -19.77
C TYR A 49 -11.95 -20.70 -20.80
N PRO A 50 -11.89 -19.42 -20.40
CA PRO A 50 -11.56 -18.34 -21.32
C PRO A 50 -10.15 -18.59 -21.86
N PHE A 51 -10.08 -19.07 -23.11
CA PHE A 51 -8.82 -19.23 -23.83
C PHE A 51 -8.36 -17.86 -24.30
N ASP A 52 -7.59 -17.21 -23.43
CA ASP A 52 -6.98 -15.93 -23.73
C ASP A 52 -5.72 -16.15 -24.57
N TRP A 53 -5.73 -15.62 -25.80
CA TRP A 53 -4.55 -15.66 -26.66
C TRP A 53 -3.39 -14.89 -26.04
N ASP A 54 -3.65 -13.79 -25.32
CA ASP A 54 -2.60 -12.99 -24.69
C ASP A 54 -1.95 -13.71 -23.51
N ALA A 55 -2.65 -14.67 -22.87
CA ALA A 55 -2.08 -15.53 -21.84
C ALA A 55 -1.01 -16.52 -22.35
N LEU A 56 -0.95 -16.79 -23.67
CA LEU A 56 0.11 -17.60 -24.30
C LEU A 56 1.39 -16.79 -24.58
N TRP A 57 1.28 -15.48 -24.76
CA TRP A 57 2.40 -14.60 -25.11
C TRP A 57 2.91 -13.77 -23.91
N SER A 58 2.10 -13.61 -22.85
CA SER A 58 2.43 -12.88 -21.62
C SER A 58 3.01 -13.76 -20.51
N ASN A 59 4.03 -13.25 -19.83
CA ASN A 59 4.59 -13.87 -18.62
C ASN A 59 3.58 -13.73 -17.46
N SER A 60 3.48 -14.74 -16.57
CA SER A 60 2.65 -14.66 -15.35
C SER A 60 2.89 -13.38 -14.55
N ASN A 61 4.16 -12.96 -14.44
CA ASN A 61 4.53 -11.74 -13.73
C ASN A 61 4.12 -10.44 -14.45
N GLN A 62 3.94 -10.46 -15.78
CA GLN A 62 3.38 -9.32 -16.52
C GLN A 62 1.88 -9.19 -16.25
N ARG A 63 1.14 -10.31 -16.25
CA ARG A 63 -0.27 -10.33 -15.85
C ARG A 63 -0.45 -9.94 -14.37
N ALA A 64 0.45 -10.35 -13.49
CA ALA A 64 0.47 -9.90 -12.10
C ALA A 64 0.73 -8.39 -11.96
N SER A 65 1.65 -7.82 -12.74
CA SER A 65 1.89 -6.37 -12.75
C SER A 65 0.68 -5.60 -13.29
N GLN A 66 0.03 -6.10 -14.34
CA GLN A 66 -1.18 -5.51 -14.86
C GLN A 66 -2.31 -5.57 -13.82
N ALA A 67 -2.50 -6.69 -13.12
CA ALA A 67 -3.45 -6.78 -12.02
C ALA A 67 -3.16 -5.77 -10.88
N LEU A 68 -1.88 -5.45 -10.59
CA LEU A 68 -1.53 -4.35 -9.67
C LEU A 68 -1.90 -2.96 -10.21
N GLU A 69 -1.77 -2.73 -11.51
CA GLU A 69 -2.12 -1.47 -12.17
C GLU A 69 -3.65 -1.28 -12.27
N ASP A 70 -4.37 -2.38 -12.47
CA ASP A 70 -5.84 -2.47 -12.46
C ASP A 70 -6.46 -2.41 -11.05
N GLY A 71 -5.63 -2.29 -9.99
CA GLY A 71 -6.09 -2.17 -8.60
C GLY A 71 -6.53 -3.46 -7.91
N ASN A 72 -6.08 -4.63 -8.39
CA ASN A 72 -6.41 -5.96 -7.86
C ASN A 72 -5.17 -6.66 -7.26
N PRO A 73 -4.64 -6.18 -6.12
CA PRO A 73 -3.38 -6.67 -5.55
C PRO A 73 -3.44 -8.12 -5.02
N GLU A 74 -4.60 -8.59 -4.57
CA GLU A 74 -4.82 -9.97 -4.15
C GLU A 74 -4.58 -10.94 -5.32
N HIS A 75 -5.19 -10.65 -6.48
CA HIS A 75 -5.03 -11.49 -7.66
C HIS A 75 -3.60 -11.40 -8.22
N ALA A 76 -2.96 -10.23 -8.14
CA ALA A 76 -1.55 -10.11 -8.47
C ALA A 76 -0.65 -11.01 -7.60
N ALA A 77 -0.93 -11.11 -6.29
CA ALA A 77 -0.20 -11.97 -5.37
C ALA A 77 -0.35 -13.48 -5.69
N GLU A 78 -1.46 -13.90 -6.29
CA GLU A 78 -1.65 -15.27 -6.79
C GLU A 78 -0.83 -15.53 -8.07
N LEU A 79 -0.69 -14.51 -8.94
CA LEU A 79 -0.02 -14.61 -10.24
C LEU A 79 1.50 -14.45 -10.18
N PHE A 80 2.05 -13.77 -9.17
CA PHE A 80 3.49 -13.60 -9.00
C PHE A 80 4.19 -14.91 -8.63
N THR A 81 5.19 -15.28 -9.44
CA THR A 81 6.05 -16.45 -9.19
C THR A 81 7.28 -16.10 -8.35
N ASP A 82 7.71 -14.84 -8.38
CA ASP A 82 8.84 -14.34 -7.60
C ASP A 82 8.36 -13.96 -6.19
N PRO A 83 8.95 -14.53 -5.11
CA PRO A 83 8.46 -14.32 -3.75
C PRO A 83 8.55 -12.87 -3.28
N GLN A 84 9.54 -12.10 -3.74
CA GLN A 84 9.65 -10.67 -3.35
C GLN A 84 8.53 -9.86 -4.00
N TRP A 85 8.21 -10.12 -5.27
CA TRP A 85 7.10 -9.47 -5.97
C TRP A 85 5.74 -9.88 -5.44
N LYS A 86 5.59 -11.15 -5.06
CA LYS A 86 4.41 -11.64 -4.35
C LYS A 86 4.23 -10.90 -3.03
N ALA A 87 5.29 -10.72 -2.24
CA ALA A 87 5.23 -9.95 -1.00
C ALA A 87 4.84 -8.48 -1.23
N THR A 88 5.36 -7.83 -2.29
CA THR A 88 4.91 -6.48 -2.70
C THR A 88 3.40 -6.43 -2.96
N ALA A 89 2.85 -7.43 -3.66
CA ALA A 89 1.42 -7.50 -3.97
C ALA A 89 0.58 -7.77 -2.72
N GLN A 90 1.01 -8.71 -1.86
CA GLN A 90 0.38 -8.99 -0.57
C GLN A 90 0.38 -7.77 0.34
N TYR A 91 1.49 -7.04 0.41
CA TYR A 91 1.58 -5.76 1.13
C TYR A 91 0.54 -4.76 0.63
N ARG A 92 0.37 -4.62 -0.69
CA ARG A 92 -0.62 -3.71 -1.31
C ARG A 92 -2.07 -4.18 -1.13
N ALA A 93 -2.28 -5.47 -0.88
CA ALA A 93 -3.55 -6.08 -0.48
C ALA A 93 -3.78 -6.03 1.04
N GLU A 94 -2.94 -5.30 1.80
CA GLU A 94 -2.97 -5.23 3.27
C GLU A 94 -2.75 -6.59 3.99
N GLN A 95 -2.27 -7.59 3.25
CA GLN A 95 -1.98 -8.95 3.73
C GLN A 95 -0.58 -9.03 4.35
N PHE A 96 -0.30 -8.16 5.33
CA PHE A 96 1.04 -7.94 5.88
C PHE A 96 1.70 -9.22 6.40
N ASP A 97 0.96 -10.09 7.10
CA ASP A 97 1.48 -11.38 7.57
C ASP A 97 1.93 -12.28 6.44
N GLN A 98 1.15 -12.36 5.36
CA GLN A 98 1.52 -13.18 4.21
C GLN A 98 2.72 -12.59 3.44
N ALA A 99 2.84 -11.25 3.39
CA ALA A 99 3.99 -10.58 2.81
C ALA A 99 5.27 -10.90 3.60
N VAL A 100 5.20 -10.91 4.94
CA VAL A 100 6.31 -11.34 5.81
C VAL A 100 6.67 -12.81 5.56
N THR A 101 5.70 -13.73 5.52
CA THR A 101 5.97 -15.15 5.24
C THR A 101 6.57 -15.38 3.85
N SER A 102 6.15 -14.63 2.83
CA SER A 102 6.77 -14.67 1.49
C SER A 102 8.24 -14.21 1.48
N LEU A 103 8.69 -13.46 2.49
CA LEU A 103 10.06 -12.92 2.61
C LEU A 103 10.93 -13.64 3.65
N GLU A 104 10.38 -14.55 4.46
CA GLU A 104 11.05 -15.17 5.62
C GLU A 104 12.45 -15.74 5.33
N ASN A 105 12.67 -16.27 4.12
CA ASN A 105 13.90 -16.97 3.73
C ASN A 105 14.76 -16.17 2.72
N ILE A 106 14.61 -14.84 2.68
CA ILE A 106 15.25 -13.97 1.69
C ILE A 106 16.05 -12.87 2.39
N GLU A 107 17.34 -13.11 2.60
CA GLU A 107 18.27 -12.22 3.27
C GLU A 107 18.99 -11.28 2.28
N THR A 108 18.22 -10.45 1.55
CA THR A 108 18.79 -9.31 0.79
C THR A 108 18.36 -8.00 1.45
N PRO A 109 19.15 -6.91 1.33
CA PRO A 109 18.80 -5.62 1.95
C PRO A 109 17.37 -5.17 1.61
N GLU A 110 16.97 -5.29 0.33
CA GLU A 110 15.65 -4.85 -0.12
C GLU A 110 14.52 -5.79 0.30
N ALA A 111 14.80 -7.09 0.46
CA ALA A 111 13.82 -8.05 0.97
C ALA A 111 13.58 -7.86 2.47
N LEU A 112 14.63 -7.57 3.23
CA LEU A 112 14.57 -7.21 4.64
C LEU A 112 13.89 -5.85 4.86
N TYR A 113 14.18 -4.85 4.03
CA TYR A 113 13.46 -3.58 4.00
C TYR A 113 11.96 -3.77 3.72
N ASN A 114 11.61 -4.54 2.69
CA ASN A 114 10.20 -4.84 2.39
C ASN A 114 9.50 -5.62 3.52
N LYS A 115 10.23 -6.52 4.21
CA LYS A 115 9.75 -7.23 5.39
C LYS A 115 9.50 -6.24 6.54
N GLY A 116 10.42 -5.31 6.77
CA GLY A 116 10.29 -4.22 7.75
C GLY A 116 9.05 -3.35 7.48
N ASN A 117 8.84 -2.93 6.23
CA ASN A 117 7.63 -2.17 5.84
C ASN A 117 6.34 -2.96 6.15
N ALA A 118 6.30 -4.26 5.80
CA ALA A 118 5.15 -5.11 6.10
C ALA A 118 4.93 -5.30 7.61
N LEU A 119 6.00 -5.48 8.39
CA LEU A 119 5.93 -5.57 9.85
C LEU A 119 5.42 -4.27 10.48
N ALA A 120 5.90 -3.12 10.04
CA ALA A 120 5.50 -1.81 10.53
C ALA A 120 4.02 -1.49 10.24
N ARG A 121 3.55 -1.80 9.02
CA ARG A 121 2.11 -1.71 8.67
C ARG A 121 1.23 -2.67 9.48
N GLY A 122 1.76 -3.84 9.82
CA GLY A 122 1.12 -4.82 10.69
C GLY A 122 1.22 -4.48 12.19
N GLY A 123 1.72 -3.29 12.57
CA GLY A 123 1.87 -2.87 13.97
C GLY A 123 3.00 -3.55 14.75
N ARG A 124 3.80 -4.41 14.12
CA ARG A 124 4.94 -5.12 14.74
C ARG A 124 6.21 -4.27 14.67
N PHE A 125 6.21 -3.17 15.42
CA PHE A 125 7.32 -2.21 15.41
C PHE A 125 8.69 -2.77 15.84
N PRO A 126 8.81 -3.60 16.90
CA PRO A 126 10.12 -4.13 17.29
C PRO A 126 10.72 -5.01 16.20
N ASP A 127 9.92 -5.91 15.63
CA ASP A 127 10.31 -6.79 14.52
C ASP A 127 10.66 -5.98 13.26
N ALA A 128 9.95 -4.86 13.01
CA ALA A 128 10.24 -3.98 11.89
C ALA A 128 11.61 -3.29 12.04
N ILE A 129 11.92 -2.79 13.24
CA ILE A 129 13.25 -2.24 13.57
C ILE A 129 14.33 -3.31 13.33
N GLU A 130 14.17 -4.52 13.85
CA GLU A 130 15.13 -5.62 13.65
C GLU A 130 15.35 -5.93 12.15
N ALA A 131 14.28 -5.93 11.35
CA ALA A 131 14.37 -6.14 9.91
C ALA A 131 15.16 -5.01 9.20
N TYR A 132 14.92 -3.75 9.56
CA TYR A 132 15.69 -2.62 9.00
C TYR A 132 17.14 -2.60 9.47
N GLU A 133 17.41 -2.89 10.75
CA GLU A 133 18.78 -3.00 11.25
C GLU A 133 19.56 -4.12 10.55
N THR A 134 18.90 -5.25 10.28
CA THR A 134 19.49 -6.35 9.50
C THR A 134 19.76 -5.91 8.06
N ALA A 135 18.85 -5.17 7.42
CA ALA A 135 19.06 -4.60 6.09
C ALA A 135 20.27 -3.64 6.06
N LEU A 136 20.37 -2.74 7.06
CA LEU A 136 21.46 -1.77 7.22
C LEU A 136 22.80 -2.43 7.58
N GLY A 137 22.77 -3.63 8.17
CA GLY A 137 23.96 -4.46 8.38
C GLY A 137 24.50 -5.12 7.10
N LEU A 138 23.67 -5.24 6.05
CA LEU A 138 24.05 -5.75 4.74
C LEU A 138 24.37 -4.62 3.73
N ASP A 139 23.65 -3.50 3.81
CA ASP A 139 23.87 -2.28 3.03
C ASP A 139 23.72 -1.03 3.91
N ASP A 140 24.84 -0.46 4.34
CA ASP A 140 24.87 0.74 5.19
C ASP A 140 24.42 2.01 4.45
N THR A 141 24.32 1.95 3.11
CA THR A 141 23.85 3.05 2.26
C THR A 141 22.34 3.01 1.97
N HIS A 142 21.59 2.05 2.53
CA HIS A 142 20.15 1.92 2.32
C HIS A 142 19.34 3.01 3.07
N GLU A 143 19.32 4.24 2.52
CA GLU A 143 18.70 5.44 3.13
C GLU A 143 17.24 5.20 3.57
N ASP A 144 16.43 4.53 2.74
CA ASP A 144 15.01 4.24 3.06
C ASP A 144 14.85 3.37 4.33
N ALA A 145 15.72 2.38 4.55
CA ALA A 145 15.66 1.50 5.72
C ALA A 145 16.06 2.24 7.00
N ARG A 146 17.07 3.13 6.89
CA ARG A 146 17.49 4.02 7.97
C ARG A 146 16.36 4.96 8.36
N HIS A 147 15.77 5.65 7.39
CA HIS A 147 14.69 6.59 7.63
C HIS A 147 13.45 5.91 8.23
N ASN A 148 13.03 4.76 7.70
CA ASN A 148 11.85 4.05 8.20
C ASN A 148 12.05 3.52 9.62
N ARG A 149 13.26 3.03 9.96
CA ARG A 149 13.61 2.64 11.32
C ARG A 149 13.56 3.85 12.28
N ASP A 150 14.25 4.93 11.93
CA ASP A 150 14.37 6.12 12.78
C ASP A 150 12.97 6.73 13.07
N LEU A 151 12.05 6.70 12.09
CA LEU A 151 10.65 7.09 12.27
C LEU A 151 9.87 6.20 13.24
N ILE A 152 10.15 4.88 13.31
CA ILE A 152 9.52 3.96 14.26
C ILE A 152 10.07 4.20 15.67
N GLU A 153 11.39 4.37 15.80
CA GLU A 153 12.04 4.67 17.08
C GLU A 153 11.48 5.96 17.69
N GLU A 154 11.34 7.04 16.91
CA GLU A 154 10.72 8.30 17.35
C GLU A 154 9.26 8.11 17.80
N PHE A 155 8.48 7.30 17.08
CA PHE A 155 7.09 7.01 17.43
C PHE A 155 6.97 6.24 18.74
N LEU A 156 7.76 5.18 18.94
CA LEU A 156 7.77 4.40 20.18
C LEU A 156 8.21 5.27 21.37
N GLU A 157 9.22 6.12 21.19
CA GLU A 157 9.68 7.04 22.23
C GLU A 157 8.61 8.12 22.56
N GLN A 158 7.86 8.59 21.56
CA GLN A 158 6.72 9.49 21.76
C GLN A 158 5.56 8.80 22.50
N GLN A 159 5.21 7.57 22.12
CA GLN A 159 4.17 6.78 22.77
C GLN A 159 4.50 6.51 24.24
N GLN A 160 5.76 6.13 24.52
CA GLN A 160 6.22 5.90 25.90
C GLN A 160 6.14 7.19 26.74
N ARG A 161 6.55 8.34 26.20
CA ARG A 161 6.44 9.63 26.90
C ARG A 161 5.00 10.04 27.23
N GLN A 162 4.01 9.66 26.42
CA GLN A 162 2.59 9.93 26.71
C GLN A 162 2.04 9.07 27.85
N GLN A 163 2.55 7.84 27.99
CA GLN A 163 2.20 6.94 29.10
C GLN A 163 2.88 7.36 30.41
N ASP A 164 4.16 7.74 30.36
CA ASP A 164 4.90 8.20 31.55
C ASP A 164 4.41 9.57 32.06
N GLY A 165 3.98 10.47 31.16
CA GLY A 165 3.60 11.86 31.49
C GLY A 165 2.32 12.02 32.32
N GLN A 166 1.41 11.04 32.28
CA GLN A 166 0.16 11.09 33.07
C GLN A 166 0.33 10.64 34.53
N GLY A 167 1.54 10.19 34.93
CA GLY A 167 1.82 9.74 36.29
C GLY A 167 2.03 10.85 37.34
N ASP A 168 2.36 12.08 36.92
CA ASP A 168 2.79 13.17 37.82
C ASP A 168 1.76 14.31 38.02
N GLU A 169 0.76 14.49 37.15
CA GLU A 169 -0.20 15.63 37.25
C GLU A 169 -1.31 15.45 38.30
N SER A 170 -1.27 14.40 39.13
CA SER A 170 -2.33 14.11 40.12
C SER A 170 -2.15 14.78 41.50
N ASP A 171 -1.01 15.40 41.81
CA ASP A 171 -0.68 15.86 43.18
C ASP A 171 -0.57 17.41 43.36
N ASP A 172 -0.54 18.23 42.29
CA ASP A 172 -0.20 19.67 42.40
C ASP A 172 -1.41 20.66 42.40
N GLU A 173 -2.64 20.23 42.13
CA GLU A 173 -3.82 21.14 42.06
C GLU A 173 -4.40 21.60 43.41
N GLN A 174 -3.80 21.25 44.56
CA GLN A 174 -4.33 21.63 45.90
C GLN A 174 -3.71 22.87 46.57
N GLN A 175 -2.74 23.56 45.97
CA GLN A 175 -1.99 24.62 46.69
C GLN A 175 -2.01 26.05 46.11
N SER A 176 -2.76 26.33 45.04
CA SER A 176 -2.69 27.61 44.31
C SER A 176 -3.74 28.69 44.72
N SER A 177 -4.86 28.31 45.33
CA SER A 177 -6.07 29.17 45.41
C SER A 177 -6.18 30.09 46.64
N GLN A 178 -5.06 30.58 47.21
CA GLN A 178 -5.10 31.32 48.49
C GLN A 178 -4.20 32.57 48.63
N GLU A 179 -3.79 33.24 47.54
CA GLU A 179 -3.12 34.55 47.66
C GLU A 179 -3.46 35.51 46.50
N SER A 180 -4.57 36.25 46.64
CA SER A 180 -4.94 37.42 45.80
C SER A 180 -5.99 38.31 46.49
N GLU A 181 -5.59 39.01 47.54
CA GLU A 181 -6.24 40.26 47.99
C GLU A 181 -5.22 41.41 48.01
N ASP A 182 -5.71 42.64 47.89
CA ASP A 182 -4.99 43.93 47.90
C ASP A 182 -4.02 44.29 46.73
N GLN A 183 -4.58 44.97 45.72
CA GLN A 183 -4.36 46.42 45.62
C GLN A 183 -5.36 47.15 44.70
N GLN A 184 -6.10 48.12 45.25
CA GLN A 184 -6.74 49.19 44.48
C GLN A 184 -5.74 50.32 44.23
N GLY A 185 -5.71 50.86 43.00
CA GLY A 185 -4.81 51.95 42.61
C GLY A 185 -5.34 52.75 41.42
N ASP A 186 -6.05 53.83 41.72
CA ASP A 186 -6.78 54.73 40.81
C ASP A 186 -5.96 55.30 39.61
N GLN A 187 -6.53 55.26 38.41
CA GLN A 187 -6.49 56.41 37.48
C GLN A 187 -7.53 56.35 36.35
N GLN A 188 -8.25 57.46 36.16
CA GLN A 188 -9.24 57.69 35.10
C GLN A 188 -8.70 58.47 33.89
N GLN A 189 -9.27 58.14 32.72
CA GLN A 189 -9.48 58.99 31.53
C GLN A 189 -8.28 59.67 30.82
N GLN A 190 -8.09 59.31 29.54
CA GLN A 190 -8.17 60.32 28.49
C GLN A 190 -8.64 59.73 27.14
N ASP A 191 -9.60 60.39 26.49
CA ASP A 191 -10.08 60.09 25.14
C ASP A 191 -9.07 60.51 24.06
N SER A 192 -9.03 59.77 22.94
CA SER A 192 -9.12 60.35 21.58
C SER A 192 -9.34 59.29 20.51
N ALA A 193 -10.33 59.51 19.65
CA ALA A 193 -10.68 58.60 18.56
C ALA A 193 -9.90 58.91 17.27
N SER A 194 -9.73 57.89 16.43
CA SER A 194 -9.76 58.03 14.97
C SER A 194 -10.11 56.68 14.33
N ALA A 195 -10.91 56.72 13.28
CA ALA A 195 -11.38 55.57 12.55
C ALA A 195 -10.95 55.66 11.08
N ASP A 196 -10.50 54.55 10.51
CA ASP A 196 -10.59 54.14 9.09
C ASP A 196 -10.00 52.73 8.99
N ALA A 197 -10.31 51.83 8.06
CA ALA A 197 -11.54 51.38 7.39
C ALA A 197 -11.09 50.30 6.38
N SER A 198 -11.98 49.34 6.10
CA SER A 198 -12.06 48.61 4.82
C SER A 198 -10.95 47.61 4.40
N ALA A 199 -11.23 46.33 4.63
CA ALA A 199 -11.22 45.24 3.64
C ALA A 199 -11.90 44.01 4.29
N GLY A 200 -12.69 43.16 3.63
CA GLY A 200 -13.16 43.12 2.24
C GLY A 200 -13.75 41.73 2.01
N ASN A 201 -15.08 41.59 2.03
CA ASN A 201 -15.77 40.29 2.01
C ASN A 201 -16.42 40.05 0.65
N GLU A 202 -16.01 39.00 -0.08
CA GLU A 202 -16.78 38.47 -1.21
C GLU A 202 -16.43 36.98 -1.52
N ARG A 203 -17.45 36.13 -1.41
CA ARG A 203 -17.60 34.80 -2.06
C ARG A 203 -18.69 34.97 -3.15
N PRO A 204 -18.68 34.15 -4.21
CA PRO A 204 -19.77 33.17 -4.41
C PRO A 204 -19.31 31.81 -5.06
N ASP A 205 -19.72 30.64 -4.53
CA ASP A 205 -20.77 29.70 -5.03
C ASP A 205 -20.22 28.53 -5.89
N GLN A 206 -20.42 27.25 -5.52
CA GLN A 206 -21.53 26.30 -5.86
C GLN A 206 -21.65 26.00 -7.38
N GLN A 207 -21.89 24.78 -7.89
CA GLN A 207 -22.20 23.40 -7.40
C GLN A 207 -21.48 22.40 -8.36
N ASP A 208 -21.48 21.05 -8.29
CA ASP A 208 -22.19 19.95 -7.58
C ASP A 208 -21.19 18.75 -7.41
N GLY A 209 -21.49 17.57 -6.87
CA GLY A 209 -22.75 16.97 -6.36
C GLY A 209 -22.50 15.77 -5.42
N GLN A 210 -23.58 15.13 -4.94
CA GLN A 210 -23.61 14.21 -3.78
C GLN A 210 -23.95 12.75 -4.15
N GLU A 211 -23.46 11.79 -3.35
CA GLU A 211 -24.10 10.50 -2.99
C GLU A 211 -23.37 9.99 -1.73
N GLU A 212 -23.87 10.30 -0.54
CA GLU A 212 -24.70 9.43 0.33
C GLU A 212 -24.07 8.08 0.72
N THR A 213 -23.53 8.01 1.95
CA THR A 213 -23.85 6.93 2.89
C THR A 213 -23.76 7.49 4.31
N GLN A 214 -24.91 7.73 4.95
CA GLN A 214 -25.04 8.19 6.33
C GLN A 214 -25.98 7.25 7.06
N GLY A 215 -25.50 6.58 8.10
CA GLY A 215 -26.26 5.58 8.84
C GLY A 215 -25.39 4.76 9.77
N ASP A 216 -25.08 5.32 10.94
CA ASP A 216 -25.33 4.70 12.26
C ASP A 216 -24.94 5.70 13.38
N GLN A 217 -25.84 6.63 13.73
CA GLN A 217 -25.69 7.54 14.89
C GLN A 217 -27.07 7.87 15.49
N ASP A 218 -27.85 6.85 15.84
CA ASP A 218 -29.17 7.05 16.45
C ASP A 218 -29.56 5.98 17.49
N GLU A 219 -28.62 5.53 18.33
CA GLU A 219 -28.96 4.70 19.52
C GLU A 219 -28.13 4.98 20.79
N VAL A 220 -27.83 6.25 21.09
CA VAL A 220 -27.28 6.66 22.41
C VAL A 220 -28.06 7.82 23.04
N GLN A 221 -29.41 7.73 23.02
CA GLN A 221 -30.24 8.78 23.64
C GLN A 221 -31.56 8.31 24.27
N GLN A 222 -31.58 7.13 24.91
CA GLN A 222 -32.72 6.76 25.77
C GLN A 222 -32.39 5.87 26.98
N ALA A 223 -31.50 6.34 27.87
CA ALA A 223 -31.25 5.69 29.17
C ALA A 223 -30.89 6.66 30.32
N GLN A 224 -31.53 7.83 30.40
CA GLN A 224 -31.39 8.76 31.54
C GLN A 224 -32.71 8.99 32.27
N SER A 225 -33.07 8.04 33.13
CA SER A 225 -34.15 8.23 34.11
C SER A 225 -34.04 7.31 35.34
N ASN A 226 -32.88 7.30 36.03
CA ASN A 226 -32.83 7.03 37.48
C ASN A 226 -31.48 7.47 38.09
N PRO A 227 -31.45 8.41 39.06
CA PRO A 227 -30.23 8.77 39.77
C PRO A 227 -30.12 7.94 41.07
N ASP A 228 -29.67 6.69 40.97
CA ASP A 228 -29.33 5.87 42.15
C ASP A 228 -27.82 5.85 42.38
N GLN A 229 -27.41 6.33 43.55
CA GLN A 229 -26.01 6.64 43.87
C GLN A 229 -25.22 5.39 44.29
N ARG A 230 -24.54 4.76 43.34
CA ARG A 230 -23.25 4.03 43.51
C ARG A 230 -22.75 3.54 42.14
N SER A 231 -21.45 3.69 41.88
CA SER A 231 -20.72 3.37 40.63
C SER A 231 -20.65 4.52 39.59
N THR A 232 -20.01 5.62 39.98
CA THR A 232 -19.46 6.66 39.07
C THR A 232 -18.00 6.39 38.71
N ASP A 233 -17.18 6.04 39.70
CA ASP A 233 -15.72 5.81 39.60
C ASP A 233 -15.30 4.89 38.43
N SER A 234 -15.93 3.72 38.31
CA SER A 234 -15.61 2.74 37.24
C SER A 234 -16.15 3.12 35.84
N ARG A 235 -17.00 4.16 35.73
CA ARG A 235 -17.51 4.64 34.44
C ARG A 235 -16.64 5.72 33.84
N ASP A 236 -16.03 6.57 34.66
CA ASP A 236 -15.11 7.59 34.14
C ASP A 236 -13.79 6.96 33.68
N GLN A 237 -13.26 5.96 34.39
CA GLN A 237 -12.10 5.16 33.92
C GLN A 237 -12.37 4.48 32.56
N THR A 238 -13.48 3.74 32.43
CA THR A 238 -13.80 3.04 31.16
C THR A 238 -14.10 3.98 29.98
N VAL A 239 -14.41 5.26 30.24
CA VAL A 239 -14.56 6.29 29.20
C VAL A 239 -13.23 7.01 28.90
N ALA A 240 -12.29 7.07 29.86
CA ALA A 240 -10.94 7.54 29.64
C ALA A 240 -10.12 6.53 28.81
N ASP A 241 -10.08 5.26 29.24
CA ASP A 241 -9.37 4.17 28.54
C ASP A 241 -9.82 4.08 27.07
N ALA A 242 -11.15 4.13 26.82
CA ALA A 242 -11.72 4.04 25.48
C ALA A 242 -11.45 5.28 24.60
N ARG A 243 -11.06 6.42 25.18
CA ARG A 243 -10.61 7.61 24.44
C ARG A 243 -9.12 7.49 24.12
N GLU A 244 -8.31 7.04 25.06
CA GLU A 244 -6.87 6.80 24.86
C GLU A 244 -6.62 5.76 23.75
N ASP A 245 -7.39 4.66 23.74
CA ASP A 245 -7.37 3.66 22.67
C ASP A 245 -7.73 4.27 21.30
N LEU A 246 -8.64 5.26 21.25
CA LEU A 246 -9.05 5.90 19.99
C LEU A 246 -8.02 6.94 19.51
N GLU A 247 -7.46 7.73 20.43
CA GLU A 247 -6.44 8.73 20.13
C GLU A 247 -5.13 8.08 19.69
N SER A 248 -4.72 6.97 20.33
CA SER A 248 -3.56 6.19 19.93
C SER A 248 -3.74 5.53 18.56
N GLN A 249 -4.94 5.02 18.22
CA GLN A 249 -5.26 4.54 16.87
C GLN A 249 -5.17 5.65 15.82
N GLN A 250 -5.69 6.85 16.11
CA GLN A 250 -5.58 8.00 15.20
C GLN A 250 -4.14 8.49 15.03
N ALA A 251 -3.36 8.51 16.11
CA ALA A 251 -1.93 8.85 16.06
C ALA A 251 -1.15 7.82 15.22
N TYR A 252 -1.46 6.53 15.38
CA TYR A 252 -0.90 5.44 14.58
C TYR A 252 -1.21 5.61 13.08
N GLU A 253 -2.47 5.84 12.70
CA GLU A 253 -2.83 6.08 11.29
C GLU A 253 -2.10 7.30 10.69
N GLN A 254 -2.02 8.41 11.44
CA GLN A 254 -1.34 9.62 10.97
C GLN A 254 0.16 9.39 10.82
N TRP A 255 0.77 8.58 11.69
CA TRP A 255 2.18 8.23 11.62
C TRP A 255 2.47 7.19 10.54
N LEU A 256 1.58 6.22 10.30
CA LEU A 256 1.68 5.27 9.17
C LEU A 256 1.80 6.00 7.84
N ARG A 257 1.10 7.13 7.66
CA ARG A 257 1.18 7.98 6.45
C ARG A 257 2.54 8.68 6.29
N ARG A 258 3.39 8.71 7.32
CA ARG A 258 4.74 9.29 7.28
C ARG A 258 5.79 8.31 6.79
N ILE A 259 5.61 7.00 7.00
CA ILE A 259 6.52 5.98 6.45
C ILE A 259 6.47 6.03 4.92
N PRO A 260 7.61 6.25 4.23
CA PRO A 260 7.70 6.03 2.80
C PRO A 260 7.62 4.53 2.48
N ASP A 261 6.57 4.15 1.75
CA ASP A 261 6.33 2.77 1.34
C ASP A 261 6.37 2.62 -0.18
N ASP A 262 7.55 2.29 -0.73
CA ASP A 262 7.67 1.73 -2.09
C ASP A 262 8.24 0.30 -2.10
N PRO A 263 7.52 -0.70 -1.56
CA PRO A 263 7.88 -2.10 -1.74
C PRO A 263 7.80 -2.55 -3.22
N GLY A 264 7.30 -1.69 -4.12
CA GLY A 264 7.24 -1.92 -5.56
C GLY A 264 8.44 -1.40 -6.36
N GLY A 265 9.39 -0.70 -5.72
CA GLY A 265 10.56 -0.14 -6.39
C GLY A 265 11.37 -1.21 -7.14
N LEU A 266 11.51 -2.40 -6.56
CA LEU A 266 12.13 -3.57 -7.18
C LEU A 266 11.41 -4.04 -8.45
N LEU A 267 10.07 -4.12 -8.41
CA LEU A 267 9.23 -4.51 -9.54
C LEU A 267 9.43 -3.53 -10.70
N ARG A 268 9.36 -2.23 -10.42
CA ARG A 268 9.55 -1.16 -11.40
C ARG A 268 10.96 -1.17 -12.01
N ARG A 269 12.02 -1.27 -11.20
CA ARG A 269 13.42 -1.34 -11.66
C ARG A 269 13.65 -2.58 -12.56
N LYS A 270 13.16 -3.74 -12.18
CA LYS A 270 13.34 -5.00 -12.92
C LYS A 270 12.55 -5.02 -14.24
N PHE A 271 11.35 -4.44 -14.31
CA PHE A 271 10.64 -4.26 -15.58
C PHE A 271 11.32 -3.25 -16.51
N LEU A 272 11.81 -2.11 -16.00
CA LEU A 272 12.60 -1.17 -16.81
C LEU A 272 13.83 -1.86 -17.43
N HIS A 273 14.55 -2.66 -16.64
CA HIS A 273 15.70 -3.42 -17.12
C HIS A 273 15.31 -4.49 -18.16
N GLN A 274 14.23 -5.25 -17.94
CA GLN A 274 13.73 -6.22 -18.93
C GLN A 274 13.25 -5.57 -20.23
N TYR A 275 12.64 -4.38 -20.15
CA TYR A 275 12.22 -3.60 -21.31
C TYR A 275 13.44 -3.11 -22.12
N GLN A 276 14.49 -2.63 -21.46
CA GLN A 276 15.75 -2.23 -22.09
C GLN A 276 16.53 -3.42 -22.70
N GLN A 277 16.44 -4.61 -22.11
CA GLN A 277 17.10 -5.82 -22.62
C GLN A 277 16.38 -6.51 -23.78
N ARG A 278 15.08 -6.24 -24.01
CA ARG A 278 14.46 -6.60 -25.29
C ARG A 278 15.06 -5.68 -26.36
N PRO A 279 15.82 -6.20 -27.35
CA PRO A 279 16.22 -5.36 -28.47
C PRO A 279 14.93 -4.84 -29.11
N GLN A 280 14.75 -3.52 -29.12
CA GLN A 280 13.64 -2.93 -29.84
C GLN A 280 13.79 -3.38 -31.29
N GLN A 281 12.87 -4.24 -31.75
CA GLN A 281 12.69 -4.45 -33.18
C GLN A 281 12.39 -3.04 -33.72
N PRO A 282 13.25 -2.47 -34.59
CA PRO A 282 12.97 -1.15 -35.11
C PRO A 282 11.64 -1.24 -35.81
N ALA A 283 10.67 -0.44 -35.35
CA ALA A 283 9.34 -0.40 -35.95
C ALA A 283 9.53 -0.21 -37.46
N GLU A 284 9.16 -1.22 -38.24
CA GLU A 284 9.40 -1.18 -39.68
C GLU A 284 8.74 0.08 -40.24
N ASN A 285 9.51 0.85 -41.01
CA ASN A 285 8.99 2.02 -41.69
C ASN A 285 7.89 1.58 -42.66
N ILE A 286 6.63 1.63 -42.23
CA ILE A 286 5.46 1.60 -43.11
C ILE A 286 5.45 2.93 -43.87
N LEU A 287 6.27 2.98 -44.92
CA LEU A 287 6.28 4.04 -45.92
C LEU A 287 5.71 3.46 -47.23
N TRP A 288 4.37 3.52 -47.30
CA TRP A 288 3.51 3.31 -48.48
C TRP A 288 3.42 1.87 -49.03
#